data_AF-B1V8C8-F1
#
_entry.id   AF-B1V8C8-F1
#
_cell.length_a   1.000
_cell.length_b   1.000
_cell.length_c   1.000
_cell.angle_alpha   90.00
_cell.angle_beta   90.00
_cell.angle_gamma   90.00
#
_symmetry.space_group_name_H-M   'P 1'
#
loop_
_entity.id
_entity.type
_entity.pdbx_description
1 polymer ?
#
loop_
_entity_poly.entity_id
_entity_poly.type
_entity_poly.pdbx_seq_one_letter_code
_entity_poly.pdbx_strand_id
1 'polypeptide(L)'
;MNTAKLKKYAPQARREFISAVSKQLNQLGIYSDKQISDVNEQGSVLSIEGKAFPIGIKTARERLVRKVKTFGYAQLIEQVAYTWFNRLCAIRYMEIHDYLGHGFRILSHRDNPKGFEIIDHAQDAADELGLDKARIIELKLAGNKDEELYRELLLGQCHKLHEAMPFLFDALDDETELLLPDNLTRTDSILRGLVDSIPEENWQQVEVIGWLYQFYISEKKDQVMGKVVKSEDIPAATQLFTPNWIVKYLVQNSVGRQWLQTYPDSAIKAQMEYYIEPAEQSDEVNQQLKSITSESIEPETIKVLDPACGSGHILIEAYNVLKAIYEERGFRSRDIPKMILENNLYGLDIDDRAAQLSGFALMMMARDDDKRIFTRNVRLNVLSLQESNHIDLPTLWKALNLSGSWQSGTSQGLFADEEQDLSSFNADNRYQLLKRTLARFTQAKTFGSLIDVPSDDHDLLKELLSTERSPHNFPKA
;
A
#
# COMPACT_ATOMS: atom_id res chain seq x y z
N MET A 1 0.12 -17.39 17.03
CA MET A 1 0.74 -16.12 17.49
C MET A 1 0.06 -15.59 18.76
N ASN A 2 0.83 -15.07 19.73
CA ASN A 2 0.28 -14.40 20.93
C ASN A 2 0.05 -12.91 20.69
N THR A 3 -1.20 -12.44 20.67
CA THR A 3 -1.56 -11.06 20.31
C THR A 3 -1.60 -10.07 21.49
N ALA A 4 -1.37 -10.52 22.73
CA ALA A 4 -1.56 -9.67 23.92
C ALA A 4 -0.63 -8.45 23.95
N LYS A 5 0.63 -8.61 23.50
CA LYS A 5 1.61 -7.51 23.41
C LYS A 5 1.24 -6.51 22.32
N LEU A 6 0.79 -7.00 21.16
CA LEU A 6 0.32 -6.18 20.04
C LEU A 6 -0.87 -5.32 20.47
N LYS A 7 -1.84 -5.92 21.18
CA LYS A 7 -3.04 -5.25 21.69
C LYS A 7 -2.72 -4.14 22.68
N LYS A 8 -1.66 -4.28 23.47
CA LYS A 8 -1.19 -3.23 24.39
C LYS A 8 -0.43 -2.13 23.65
N TYR A 9 0.45 -2.49 22.73
CA TYR A 9 1.35 -1.56 22.06
C TYR A 9 0.64 -0.68 21.02
N ALA A 10 -0.16 -1.24 20.11
CA ALA A 10 -0.61 -0.50 18.94
C ALA A 10 -1.48 0.74 19.25
N PRO A 11 -2.41 0.72 20.24
CA PRO A 11 -3.12 1.95 20.64
C PRO A 11 -2.20 3.01 21.23
N GLN A 12 -1.19 2.60 22.00
CA GLN A 12 -0.18 3.50 22.54
C GLN A 12 0.64 4.14 21.41
N ALA A 13 1.13 3.31 20.48
CA ALA A 13 1.86 3.76 19.31
C ALA A 13 1.05 4.81 18.54
N ARG A 14 -0.24 4.57 18.29
CA ARG A 14 -1.10 5.55 17.61
C ARG A 14 -1.05 6.93 18.24
N ARG A 15 -1.21 7.02 19.57
CA ARG A 15 -1.14 8.32 20.28
C ARG A 15 0.24 8.96 20.17
N GLU A 16 1.29 8.16 20.27
CA GLU A 16 2.68 8.63 20.17
C GLU A 16 3.00 9.16 18.76
N PHE A 17 2.62 8.44 17.71
CA PHE A 17 2.78 8.87 16.31
C PHE A 17 1.96 10.14 16.01
N ILE A 18 0.70 10.21 16.43
CA ILE A 18 -0.13 11.43 16.30
C ILE A 18 0.54 12.62 16.98
N SER A 19 1.04 12.43 18.21
CA SER A 19 1.74 13.48 18.95
C SER A 19 3.03 13.90 18.24
N ALA A 20 3.82 12.95 17.74
CA ALA A 20 5.09 13.23 17.08
C ALA A 20 4.90 13.96 15.74
N VAL A 21 3.96 13.52 14.90
CA VAL A 21 3.62 14.18 13.64
C VAL A 21 3.05 15.57 13.87
N SER A 22 2.18 15.74 14.88
CA SER A 22 1.68 17.06 15.29
C SER A 22 2.82 18.00 15.68
N LYS A 23 3.83 17.51 16.41
CA LYS A 23 5.03 18.30 16.73
C LYS A 23 5.79 18.71 15.47
N GLN A 24 5.95 17.83 14.47
CA GLN A 24 6.61 18.17 13.20
C GLN A 24 5.85 19.27 12.44
N LEU A 25 4.52 19.15 12.33
CA LEU A 25 3.69 20.20 11.71
C LEU A 25 3.82 21.54 12.44
N ASN A 26 3.82 21.54 13.76
CA ASN A 26 4.01 22.74 14.57
C ASN A 26 5.40 23.38 14.32
N GLN A 27 6.46 22.58 14.13
CA GLN A 27 7.77 23.12 13.76
C GLN A 27 7.74 23.84 12.40
N LEU A 28 6.89 23.38 11.49
CA LEU A 28 6.64 24.01 10.18
C LEU A 28 5.62 25.16 10.24
N GLY A 29 5.21 25.60 11.44
CA GLY A 29 4.25 26.69 11.63
C GLY A 29 2.83 26.33 11.19
N ILE A 30 2.45 25.05 11.21
CA ILE A 30 1.11 24.57 10.86
C ILE A 30 0.50 23.99 12.15
N TYR A 31 -0.43 24.72 12.77
CA TYR A 31 -0.96 24.39 14.10
C TYR A 31 -2.42 23.93 14.09
N SER A 32 -3.21 24.40 13.11
CA SER A 32 -4.60 24.00 12.89
C SER A 32 -5.07 24.45 11.50
N ASP A 33 -6.32 24.12 11.14
CA ASP A 33 -6.96 24.56 9.88
C ASP A 33 -6.93 26.09 9.68
N LYS A 34 -6.92 26.84 10.78
CA LYS A 34 -7.01 28.31 10.78
C LYS A 34 -5.71 29.00 11.17
N GLN A 35 -4.74 28.25 11.69
CA GLN A 35 -3.49 28.80 12.20
C GLN A 35 -2.32 28.18 11.43
N ILE A 36 -1.96 28.86 10.35
CA ILE A 36 -0.83 28.52 9.49
C ILE A 36 0.01 29.78 9.35
N SER A 37 1.26 29.71 9.80
CA SER A 37 2.17 30.84 9.80
C SER A 37 2.71 31.11 8.40
N ASP A 38 2.92 32.40 8.11
CA ASP A 38 3.59 32.82 6.88
C ASP A 38 5.08 32.43 6.92
N VAL A 39 5.68 32.37 5.73
CA VAL A 39 7.10 32.04 5.56
C VAL A 39 7.80 33.17 4.85
N ASN A 40 9.04 33.44 5.25
CA ASN A 40 9.88 34.46 4.64
C ASN A 40 11.09 33.81 3.99
N GLU A 41 11.37 34.20 2.75
CA GLU A 41 12.51 33.69 1.99
C GLU A 41 13.69 34.66 2.12
N GLN A 42 14.83 34.14 2.56
CA GLN A 42 16.08 34.90 2.66
C GLN A 42 17.21 34.08 2.05
N GLY A 43 17.43 34.27 0.74
CA GLY A 43 18.44 33.52 0.00
C GLY A 43 18.15 32.02 -0.01
N SER A 44 19.07 31.21 0.52
CA SER A 44 18.95 29.75 0.62
C SER A 44 18.23 29.26 1.88
N VAL A 45 17.64 30.16 2.66
CA VAL A 45 16.97 29.86 3.93
C VAL A 45 15.50 30.26 3.88
N LEU A 46 14.64 29.35 4.34
CA LEU A 46 13.23 29.60 4.62
C LEU A 46 13.07 29.87 6.12
N SER A 47 12.56 31.05 6.48
CA SER A 47 12.29 31.43 7.87
C SER A 47 10.81 31.23 8.21
N ILE A 48 10.55 30.41 9.23
CA ILE A 48 9.22 30.12 9.76
C ILE A 48 9.23 30.49 11.24
N GLU A 49 8.50 31.54 11.62
CA GLU A 49 8.44 32.03 13.01
C GLU A 49 9.83 32.24 13.66
N GLY A 50 10.80 32.70 12.87
CA GLY A 50 12.17 32.95 13.31
C GLY A 50 13.08 31.71 13.33
N LYS A 51 12.57 30.51 12.98
CA LYS A 51 13.38 29.31 12.76
C LYS A 51 13.82 29.21 11.31
N ALA A 52 15.10 28.90 11.11
CA ALA A 52 15.70 28.73 9.79
C ALA A 52 15.58 27.27 9.32
N PHE A 53 15.11 27.09 8.09
CA PHE A 53 15.05 25.81 7.39
C PHE A 53 15.72 25.91 6.01
N PRO A 54 16.21 24.79 5.43
CA PRO A 54 16.69 24.78 4.05
C PRO A 54 15.58 25.18 3.08
N ILE A 55 15.88 26.05 2.10
CA ILE A 55 14.87 26.52 1.12
C ILE A 55 14.14 25.38 0.37
N GLY A 56 14.81 24.23 0.19
CA GLY A 56 14.24 23.04 -0.47
C GLY A 56 12.96 22.52 0.15
N ILE A 57 12.69 22.78 1.44
CA ILE A 57 11.46 22.30 2.09
C ILE A 57 10.20 23.08 1.70
N LYS A 58 10.34 24.25 1.05
CA LYS A 58 9.24 25.18 0.78
C LYS A 58 8.09 24.51 0.03
N THR A 59 8.39 23.85 -1.09
CA THR A 59 7.39 23.23 -1.96
C THR A 59 6.66 22.09 -1.24
N ALA A 60 7.38 21.25 -0.49
CA ALA A 60 6.79 20.19 0.32
C ALA A 60 5.88 20.76 1.43
N ARG A 61 6.30 21.84 2.09
CA ARG A 61 5.45 22.55 3.07
C ARG A 61 4.19 23.12 2.43
N GLU A 62 4.27 23.73 1.24
CA GLU A 62 3.10 24.24 0.53
C GLU A 62 2.11 23.13 0.15
N ARG A 63 2.61 21.92 -0.19
CA ARG A 63 1.77 20.72 -0.36
C ARG A 63 1.06 20.34 0.94
N LEU A 64 1.76 20.34 2.08
CA LEU A 64 1.13 20.09 3.39
C LEU A 64 0.05 21.12 3.72
N VAL A 65 0.31 22.41 3.50
CA VAL A 65 -0.67 23.48 3.71
C VAL A 65 -1.92 23.28 2.85
N ARG A 66 -1.74 22.89 1.57
CA ARG A 66 -2.88 22.55 0.70
C ARG A 66 -3.66 21.35 1.24
N LYS A 67 -2.97 20.27 1.64
CA LYS A 67 -3.62 19.08 2.26
C LYS A 67 -4.41 19.46 3.51
N VAL A 68 -3.89 20.31 4.39
CA VAL A 68 -4.64 20.81 5.57
C VAL A 68 -5.89 21.58 5.15
N LYS A 69 -5.80 22.44 4.13
CA LYS A 69 -6.98 23.20 3.65
C LYS A 69 -8.05 22.31 3.00
N THR A 70 -7.65 21.22 2.36
CA THR A 70 -8.56 20.30 1.65
C THR A 70 -9.18 19.26 2.58
N PHE A 71 -8.38 18.62 3.42
CA PHE A 71 -8.78 17.47 4.24
C PHE A 71 -8.93 17.81 5.74
N GLY A 72 -8.33 18.91 6.18
CA GLY A 72 -8.28 19.28 7.59
C GLY A 72 -7.04 18.74 8.32
N TYR A 73 -6.60 19.50 9.31
CA TYR A 73 -5.40 19.29 10.11
C TYR A 73 -5.42 17.96 10.86
N ALA A 74 -6.55 17.66 11.52
CA ALA A 74 -6.70 16.41 12.27
C ALA A 74 -6.63 15.18 11.36
N GLN A 75 -7.26 15.23 10.19
CA GLN A 75 -7.24 14.13 9.23
C GLN A 75 -5.85 13.93 8.65
N LEU A 76 -5.12 15.01 8.33
CA LEU A 76 -3.74 14.92 7.86
C LEU A 76 -2.81 14.26 8.89
N ILE A 77 -2.90 14.65 10.17
CA ILE A 77 -2.10 14.03 11.23
C ILE A 77 -2.39 12.54 11.34
N GLU A 78 -3.67 12.16 11.36
CA GLU A 78 -4.09 10.75 11.44
C GLU A 78 -3.53 9.94 10.27
N GLN A 79 -3.63 10.49 9.05
CA GLN A 79 -3.11 9.83 7.84
C GLN A 79 -1.60 9.66 7.91
N VAL A 80 -0.85 10.72 8.20
CA VAL A 80 0.62 10.69 8.20
C VAL A 80 1.20 9.87 9.36
N ALA A 81 0.62 9.99 10.56
CA ALA A 81 0.98 9.17 11.71
C ALA A 81 0.84 7.69 11.38
N TYR A 82 -0.26 7.34 10.72
CA TYR A 82 -0.53 5.99 10.29
C TYR A 82 0.46 5.53 9.20
N THR A 83 0.74 6.35 8.19
CA THR A 83 1.72 6.06 7.14
C THR A 83 3.08 5.71 7.73
N TRP A 84 3.59 6.52 8.66
CA TRP A 84 4.87 6.24 9.31
C TRP A 84 4.84 4.98 10.19
N PHE A 85 3.76 4.77 10.94
CA PHE A 85 3.59 3.53 11.71
C PHE A 85 3.66 2.29 10.81
N ASN A 86 2.95 2.30 9.69
CA ASN A 86 2.92 1.21 8.72
C ASN A 86 4.30 0.95 8.10
N ARG A 87 5.00 2.00 7.64
CA ARG A 87 6.34 1.89 7.06
C ARG A 87 7.34 1.27 8.03
N LEU A 88 7.30 1.70 9.29
CA LEU A 88 8.17 1.16 10.32
C LEU A 88 7.81 -0.28 10.69
N CYS A 89 6.53 -0.65 10.72
CA CYS A 89 6.13 -2.05 10.88
C CYS A 89 6.59 -2.92 9.70
N ALA A 90 6.49 -2.41 8.48
CA ALA A 90 6.99 -3.10 7.29
C ALA A 90 8.50 -3.30 7.34
N ILE A 91 9.27 -2.25 7.64
CA ILE A 91 10.74 -2.34 7.81
C ILE A 91 11.08 -3.32 8.94
N ARG A 92 10.35 -3.30 10.07
CA ARG A 92 10.57 -4.24 11.18
C ARG A 92 10.35 -5.70 10.77
N TYR A 93 9.30 -5.97 10.01
CA TYR A 93 9.09 -7.30 9.45
C TYR A 93 10.24 -7.68 8.51
N MET A 94 10.58 -6.79 7.57
CA MET A 94 11.61 -7.06 6.56
C MET A 94 13.01 -7.26 7.15
N GLU A 95 13.42 -6.50 8.17
CA GLU A 95 14.75 -6.64 8.77
C GLU A 95 14.91 -7.94 9.57
N ILE A 96 13.81 -8.49 10.12
CA ILE A 96 13.84 -9.78 10.84
C ILE A 96 14.03 -10.94 9.86
N HIS A 97 13.55 -10.80 8.61
CA HIS A 97 13.65 -11.82 7.57
C HIS A 97 14.78 -11.55 6.56
N ASP A 98 15.64 -10.55 6.83
CA ASP A 98 16.74 -10.15 5.94
C ASP A 98 16.28 -9.75 4.51
N TYR A 99 15.15 -9.06 4.40
CA TYR A 99 14.54 -8.64 3.14
C TYR A 99 14.91 -7.23 2.67
N LEU A 100 15.73 -6.50 3.43
CA LEU A 100 16.13 -5.12 3.10
C LEU A 100 17.23 -5.01 2.02
N GLY A 101 17.88 -6.12 1.65
CA GLY A 101 18.84 -6.20 0.56
C GLY A 101 20.30 -5.97 0.96
N HIS A 102 20.58 -5.01 1.84
CA HIS A 102 21.95 -4.67 2.27
C HIS A 102 22.47 -5.50 3.46
N GLY A 103 21.63 -6.35 4.09
CA GLY A 103 22.04 -7.32 5.12
C GLY A 103 22.15 -6.81 6.57
N PHE A 104 21.86 -5.52 6.81
CA PHE A 104 21.87 -4.90 8.13
C PHE A 104 20.43 -4.63 8.62
N ARG A 105 20.23 -4.54 9.94
CA ARG A 105 18.95 -4.10 10.49
C ARG A 105 18.88 -2.57 10.58
N ILE A 106 17.72 -2.01 10.26
CA ILE A 106 17.50 -0.56 10.24
C ILE A 106 17.04 -0.08 11.62
N LEU A 107 16.04 -0.74 12.21
CA LEU A 107 15.38 -0.31 13.44
C LEU A 107 15.99 -0.90 14.71
N SER A 108 16.79 -1.96 14.55
CA SER A 108 17.37 -2.71 15.66
C SER A 108 18.81 -3.11 15.37
N HIS A 109 19.44 -3.78 16.33
CA HIS A 109 20.78 -4.33 16.20
C HIS A 109 20.84 -5.70 16.85
N ARG A 110 21.45 -6.67 16.15
CA ARG A 110 21.53 -8.08 16.59
C ARG A 110 22.27 -8.26 17.92
N ASP A 111 23.45 -7.62 18.06
CA ASP A 111 24.30 -7.76 19.26
C ASP A 111 24.18 -6.61 20.29
N ASN A 112 23.51 -5.50 19.95
CA ASN A 112 23.35 -4.34 20.82
C ASN A 112 21.87 -3.99 20.97
N PRO A 113 21.19 -4.38 22.07
CA PRO A 113 19.74 -4.16 22.23
C PRO A 113 19.27 -2.70 22.12
N LYS A 114 20.17 -1.73 22.35
CA LYS A 114 19.87 -0.29 22.26
C LYS A 114 20.47 0.40 21.04
N GLY A 115 21.21 -0.34 20.21
CA GLY A 115 21.87 0.18 19.02
C GLY A 115 21.03 0.08 17.75
N PHE A 116 21.56 0.67 16.68
CA PHE A 116 21.03 0.58 15.33
C PHE A 116 22.14 0.07 14.42
N GLU A 117 22.01 -1.16 13.91
CA GLU A 117 23.08 -1.84 13.16
C GLU A 117 23.43 -1.08 11.87
N ILE A 118 22.45 -0.42 11.25
CA ILE A 118 22.68 0.40 10.07
C ILE A 118 23.68 1.56 10.30
N ILE A 119 23.75 2.12 11.51
CA ILE A 119 24.70 3.21 11.81
C ILE A 119 26.14 2.67 11.81
N ASP A 120 26.34 1.48 12.38
CA ASP A 120 27.64 0.80 12.42
C ASP A 120 28.14 0.46 11.01
N HIS A 121 27.22 0.20 10.09
CA HIS A 121 27.48 -0.16 8.69
C HIS A 121 27.06 0.91 7.67
N ALA A 122 26.95 2.18 8.09
CA ALA A 122 26.39 3.24 7.25
C ALA A 122 27.06 3.41 5.88
N GLN A 123 28.38 3.21 5.79
CA GLN A 123 29.13 3.35 4.54
C GLN A 123 28.81 2.24 3.53
N ASP A 124 28.60 1.01 4.01
CA ASP A 124 28.26 -0.14 3.17
C ASP A 124 26.79 -0.03 2.73
N ALA A 125 25.91 0.40 3.64
CA ALA A 125 24.51 0.64 3.34
C ALA A 125 24.30 1.77 2.32
N ALA A 126 25.11 2.83 2.36
CA ALA A 126 24.97 3.98 1.46
C ALA A 126 25.03 3.58 -0.01
N ASP A 127 25.90 2.64 -0.39
CA ASP A 127 26.06 2.20 -1.78
C ASP A 127 24.79 1.47 -2.28
N GLU A 128 24.23 0.56 -1.48
CA GLU A 128 23.01 -0.20 -1.81
C GLU A 128 21.75 0.67 -1.81
N LEU A 129 21.72 1.71 -0.97
CA LEU A 129 20.62 2.67 -0.86
C LEU A 129 20.71 3.82 -1.88
N GLY A 130 21.80 3.91 -2.65
CA GLY A 130 22.00 4.99 -3.61
C GLY A 130 22.19 6.37 -2.97
N LEU A 131 22.72 6.42 -1.74
CA LEU A 131 22.98 7.65 -0.99
C LEU A 131 24.36 8.24 -1.32
N ASP A 132 24.55 9.53 -1.05
CA ASP A 132 25.87 10.17 -1.16
C ASP A 132 26.81 9.67 -0.07
N LYS A 133 27.69 8.74 -0.45
CA LYS A 133 28.67 8.13 0.44
C LYS A 133 29.57 9.15 1.14
N ALA A 134 29.94 10.26 0.48
CA ALA A 134 30.82 11.26 1.08
C ALA A 134 30.11 11.97 2.24
N ARG A 135 28.84 12.34 2.05
CA ARG A 135 27.98 12.91 3.09
C ARG A 135 27.76 11.96 4.26
N ILE A 136 27.49 10.68 3.98
CA ILE A 136 27.29 9.66 5.02
C ILE A 136 28.56 9.48 5.87
N ILE A 137 29.75 9.47 5.24
CA ILE A 137 31.03 9.42 5.94
C ILE A 137 31.22 10.67 6.82
N GLU A 138 30.93 11.86 6.28
CA GLU A 138 31.04 13.11 7.03
C GLU A 138 30.17 13.10 8.30
N LEU A 139 28.88 12.73 8.16
CA LEU A 139 27.96 12.64 9.29
C LEU A 139 28.43 11.64 10.35
N LYS A 140 28.93 10.48 9.91
CA LYS A 140 29.48 9.45 10.82
C LYS A 140 30.72 9.93 11.56
N LEU A 141 31.63 10.64 10.88
CA LEU A 141 32.87 11.14 11.48
C LEU A 141 32.66 12.36 12.39
N ALA A 142 31.56 13.10 12.22
CA ALA A 142 31.22 14.23 13.09
C ALA A 142 30.98 13.82 14.56
N GLY A 143 30.57 12.56 14.81
CA GLY A 143 30.43 11.97 16.15
C GLY A 143 29.30 12.54 17.02
N ASN A 144 28.55 13.53 16.54
CA ASN A 144 27.40 14.14 17.21
C ASN A 144 26.18 14.30 16.29
N LYS A 145 26.18 13.59 15.15
CA LYS A 145 25.17 13.69 14.08
C LYS A 145 24.40 12.37 13.86
N ASP A 146 24.42 11.45 14.82
CA ASP A 146 23.80 10.12 14.69
C ASP A 146 22.32 10.17 14.30
N GLU A 147 21.55 11.12 14.83
CA GLU A 147 20.14 11.29 14.47
C GLU A 147 19.95 11.69 13.00
N GLU A 148 20.80 12.60 12.50
CA GLU A 148 20.76 13.05 11.10
C GLU A 148 21.22 11.93 10.16
N LEU A 149 22.30 11.24 10.52
CA LEU A 149 22.79 10.05 9.82
C LEU A 149 21.72 8.96 9.74
N TYR A 150 21.11 8.63 10.87
CA TYR A 150 20.05 7.62 10.95
C TYR A 150 18.85 7.99 10.08
N ARG A 151 18.44 9.26 10.10
CA ARG A 151 17.33 9.75 9.30
C ARG A 151 17.60 9.59 7.81
N GLU A 152 18.81 9.91 7.34
CA GLU A 152 19.19 9.73 5.93
C GLU A 152 19.18 8.26 5.51
N LEU A 153 19.68 7.36 6.37
CA LEU A 153 19.66 5.92 6.10
C LEU A 153 18.24 5.35 6.06
N LEU A 154 17.38 5.75 7.01
CA LEU A 154 15.98 5.32 7.06
C LEU A 154 15.18 5.81 5.85
N LEU A 155 15.36 7.07 5.45
CA LEU A 155 14.70 7.63 4.26
C LEU A 155 15.22 6.96 2.99
N GLY A 156 16.54 6.78 2.85
CA GLY A 156 17.13 6.03 1.74
C GLY A 156 16.58 4.61 1.62
N GLN A 157 16.36 3.92 2.75
CA GLN A 157 15.70 2.62 2.75
C GLN A 157 14.25 2.70 2.25
N CYS A 158 13.47 3.69 2.69
CA CYS A 158 12.11 3.91 2.19
C CYS A 158 12.10 4.15 0.68
N HIS A 159 13.00 5.00 0.17
CA HIS A 159 13.13 5.27 -1.26
C HIS A 159 13.50 4.02 -2.05
N LYS A 160 14.39 3.18 -1.52
CA LYS A 160 14.73 1.91 -2.17
C LYS A 160 13.55 0.95 -2.22
N LEU A 161 12.74 0.89 -1.16
CA LEU A 161 11.55 0.04 -1.10
C LEU A 161 10.40 0.55 -1.98
N HIS A 162 10.34 1.85 -2.26
CA HIS A 162 9.37 2.44 -3.19
C HIS A 162 9.44 1.81 -4.58
N GLU A 163 10.63 1.42 -5.06
CA GLU A 163 10.80 0.76 -6.37
C GLU A 163 9.95 -0.51 -6.51
N ALA A 164 9.82 -1.29 -5.43
CA ALA A 164 9.08 -2.56 -5.42
C ALA A 164 7.68 -2.44 -4.81
N MET A 165 7.46 -1.48 -3.92
CA MET A 165 6.21 -1.30 -3.16
C MET A 165 5.80 0.18 -3.12
N PRO A 166 5.54 0.81 -4.29
CA PRO A 166 5.22 2.24 -4.38
C PRO A 166 3.87 2.60 -3.73
N PHE A 167 3.03 1.59 -3.47
CA PHE A 167 1.77 1.78 -2.76
C PHE A 167 1.96 2.06 -1.27
N LEU A 168 3.08 1.65 -0.65
CA LEU A 168 3.33 1.77 0.79
C LEU A 168 4.43 2.79 1.12
N PHE A 169 5.50 2.82 0.34
CA PHE A 169 6.60 3.77 0.48
C PHE A 169 6.46 4.84 -0.59
N ASP A 170 6.57 6.11 -0.22
CA ASP A 170 6.48 7.21 -1.18
C ASP A 170 7.78 7.37 -1.98
N ALA A 171 7.68 8.05 -3.10
CA ALA A 171 8.84 8.43 -3.92
C ALA A 171 9.69 9.50 -3.19
N LEU A 172 10.86 9.79 -3.76
CA LEU A 172 11.71 10.90 -3.32
C LEU A 172 10.92 12.23 -3.27
N ASP A 173 11.23 13.05 -2.26
CA ASP A 173 10.66 14.39 -2.03
C ASP A 173 9.17 14.42 -1.63
N ASP A 174 8.62 13.31 -1.12
CA ASP A 174 7.26 13.32 -0.57
C ASP A 174 7.17 14.19 0.68
N GLU A 175 6.13 15.02 0.78
CA GLU A 175 6.02 15.95 1.90
C GLU A 175 5.81 15.28 3.27
N THR A 176 5.43 13.99 3.31
CA THR A 176 5.34 13.23 4.55
C THR A 176 6.71 12.94 5.16
N GLU A 177 7.80 13.04 4.39
CA GLU A 177 9.18 12.97 4.89
C GLU A 177 9.51 14.12 5.84
N LEU A 178 8.94 15.31 5.63
CA LEU A 178 9.06 16.43 6.58
C LEU A 178 8.38 16.11 7.91
N LEU A 179 7.49 15.12 7.93
CA LEU A 179 6.71 14.73 9.08
C LEU A 179 7.19 13.42 9.71
N LEU A 180 8.30 12.84 9.23
CA LEU A 180 8.98 11.76 9.95
C LEU A 180 9.36 12.25 11.34
N PRO A 181 8.93 11.57 12.42
CA PRO A 181 9.25 11.94 13.79
C PRO A 181 10.75 12.13 14.05
N ASP A 182 11.10 13.14 14.85
CA ASP A 182 12.47 13.36 15.32
C ASP A 182 12.82 12.43 16.49
N ASN A 183 14.11 12.44 16.85
CA ASN A 183 14.67 11.80 18.03
C ASN A 183 14.50 10.27 18.02
N LEU A 184 14.58 9.66 16.84
CA LEU A 184 14.39 8.24 16.61
C LEU A 184 15.49 7.38 17.25
N THR A 185 16.70 7.92 17.37
CA THR A 185 17.86 7.23 17.95
C THR A 185 17.86 7.21 19.48
N ARG A 186 16.97 7.98 20.13
CA ARG A 186 16.92 8.06 21.60
C ARG A 186 16.35 6.79 22.22
N THR A 187 16.73 6.52 23.46
CA THR A 187 16.22 5.36 24.22
C THR A 187 14.74 5.44 24.56
N ASP A 188 14.16 6.64 24.53
CA ASP A 188 12.73 6.91 24.74
C ASP A 188 11.97 7.18 23.43
N SER A 189 12.57 6.83 22.28
CA SER A 189 11.95 7.04 20.97
C SER A 189 10.77 6.11 20.71
N ILE A 190 9.90 6.54 19.80
CA ILE A 190 8.75 5.76 19.33
C ILE A 190 9.15 4.42 18.69
N LEU A 191 10.40 4.28 18.21
CA LEU A 191 10.91 3.03 17.64
C LEU A 191 11.10 1.97 18.72
N ARG A 192 11.48 2.37 19.94
CA ARG A 192 11.70 1.40 21.02
C ARG A 192 10.44 0.68 21.43
N GLY A 193 9.29 1.36 21.39
CA GLY A 193 8.00 0.71 21.56
C GLY A 193 7.81 -0.45 20.59
N LEU A 194 8.08 -0.24 19.30
CA LEU A 194 7.92 -1.23 18.24
C LEU A 194 8.86 -2.44 18.41
N VAL A 195 10.14 -2.15 18.67
CA VAL A 195 11.20 -3.17 18.68
C VAL A 195 11.25 -3.94 20.01
N ASP A 196 11.09 -3.25 21.15
CA ASP A 196 11.25 -3.86 22.48
C ASP A 196 9.97 -4.47 23.04
N SER A 197 8.79 -3.93 22.67
CA SER A 197 7.52 -4.40 23.25
C SER A 197 6.96 -5.64 22.57
N ILE A 198 7.38 -5.90 21.32
CA ILE A 198 6.88 -7.00 20.48
C ILE A 198 8.01 -8.01 20.24
N PRO A 199 7.90 -9.24 20.79
CA PRO A 199 8.88 -10.30 20.55
C PRO A 199 9.09 -10.61 19.07
N GLU A 200 10.32 -10.95 18.66
CA GLU A 200 10.65 -11.34 17.28
C GLU A 200 9.84 -12.55 16.77
N GLU A 201 9.42 -13.44 17.68
CA GLU A 201 8.53 -14.58 17.39
C GLU A 201 7.19 -14.15 16.79
N ASN A 202 6.65 -13.00 17.22
CA ASN A 202 5.42 -12.47 16.66
C ASN A 202 5.59 -12.02 15.20
N TRP A 203 6.80 -11.62 14.83
CA TRP A 203 7.08 -11.12 13.49
C TRP A 203 7.26 -12.24 12.46
N GLN A 204 7.40 -13.51 12.86
CA GLN A 204 7.59 -14.64 11.94
C GLN A 204 6.40 -14.87 11.00
N GLN A 205 5.22 -14.34 11.35
CA GLN A 205 3.98 -14.46 10.59
C GLN A 205 3.59 -13.08 10.07
N VAL A 206 3.38 -12.96 8.76
CA VAL A 206 3.03 -11.67 8.11
C VAL A 206 1.71 -11.09 8.64
N GLU A 207 0.84 -11.94 9.18
CA GLU A 207 -0.40 -11.59 9.85
C GLU A 207 -0.20 -10.62 11.02
N VAL A 208 1.00 -10.55 11.62
CA VAL A 208 1.35 -9.57 12.67
C VAL A 208 0.98 -8.14 12.26
N ILE A 209 1.16 -7.80 10.98
CA ILE A 209 0.86 -6.49 10.41
C ILE A 209 -0.65 -6.22 10.44
N GLY A 210 -1.46 -7.23 10.11
CA GLY A 210 -2.91 -7.15 10.19
C GLY A 210 -3.41 -6.96 11.63
N TRP A 211 -2.80 -7.64 12.60
CA TRP A 211 -3.15 -7.46 14.02
C TRP A 211 -2.73 -6.09 14.54
N LEU A 212 -1.54 -5.60 14.15
CA LEU A 212 -1.09 -4.27 14.52
C LEU A 212 -2.04 -3.19 14.00
N TYR A 213 -2.49 -3.29 12.75
CA TYR A 213 -3.51 -2.40 12.20
C TYR A 213 -4.82 -2.44 13.00
N GLN A 214 -5.32 -3.63 13.28
CA GLN A 214 -6.57 -3.80 14.03
C GLN A 214 -6.50 -3.13 15.40
N PHE A 215 -5.41 -3.36 16.14
CA PHE A 215 -5.25 -2.77 17.46
C PHE A 215 -4.90 -1.29 17.39
N TYR A 216 -4.22 -0.83 16.34
CA TYR A 216 -3.91 0.59 16.15
C TYR A 216 -5.20 1.42 16.10
N ILE A 217 -6.22 0.98 15.37
CA ILE A 217 -7.45 1.75 15.19
C ILE A 217 -8.53 1.46 16.24
N SER A 218 -8.30 0.56 17.20
CA SER A 218 -9.36 0.08 18.10
C SER A 218 -10.00 1.18 18.95
N GLU A 219 -9.22 2.15 19.43
CA GLU A 219 -9.76 3.28 20.21
C GLU A 219 -10.63 4.19 19.35
N LYS A 220 -10.26 4.40 18.09
CA LYS A 220 -11.04 5.18 17.15
C LYS A 220 -12.35 4.47 16.83
N LYS A 221 -12.31 3.14 16.65
CA LYS A 221 -13.51 2.29 16.51
C LYS A 221 -14.46 2.49 17.70
N ASP A 222 -13.96 2.37 18.93
CA ASP A 222 -14.79 2.53 20.14
C ASP A 222 -15.42 3.94 20.23
N GLN A 223 -14.74 4.98 19.72
CA GLN A 223 -15.26 6.35 19.70
C GLN A 223 -16.42 6.58 18.73
N VAL A 224 -16.44 5.86 17.60
CA VAL A 224 -17.41 6.05 16.49
C VAL A 224 -18.52 5.01 16.51
N MET A 225 -18.30 3.87 17.17
CA MET A 225 -19.28 2.79 17.30
C MET A 225 -20.56 3.27 18.01
N GLY A 226 -21.72 2.91 17.45
CA GLY A 226 -23.04 3.28 18.00
C GLY A 226 -23.47 4.73 17.72
N LYS A 227 -22.73 5.47 16.89
CA LYS A 227 -23.09 6.83 16.42
C LYS A 227 -23.42 6.82 14.93
N VAL A 228 -23.98 7.92 14.43
CA VAL A 228 -24.03 8.17 12.99
C VAL A 228 -22.60 8.32 12.50
N VAL A 229 -22.15 7.35 11.69
CA VAL A 229 -20.77 7.24 11.22
C VAL A 229 -20.60 8.15 10.00
N LYS A 230 -19.64 9.08 10.07
CA LYS A 230 -19.21 9.87 8.91
C LYS A 230 -18.39 9.01 7.96
N SER A 231 -18.33 9.38 6.68
CA SER A 231 -17.56 8.64 5.67
C SER A 231 -16.09 8.38 6.07
N GLU A 232 -15.42 9.38 6.66
CA GLU A 232 -14.04 9.26 7.19
C GLU A 232 -13.88 8.24 8.33
N ASP A 233 -14.96 7.94 9.05
CA ASP A 233 -14.98 7.05 10.22
C ASP A 233 -15.49 5.64 9.88
N ILE A 234 -16.00 5.40 8.65
CA ILE A 234 -16.52 4.09 8.22
C ILE A 234 -15.46 3.00 8.40
N PRO A 235 -14.21 3.15 7.92
CA PRO A 235 -13.19 2.11 8.11
C PRO A 235 -13.00 1.71 9.57
N ALA A 236 -13.05 2.68 10.49
CA ALA A 236 -12.91 2.39 11.91
C ALA A 236 -14.14 1.67 12.48
N ALA A 237 -15.34 2.08 12.08
CA ALA A 237 -16.59 1.51 12.58
C ALA A 237 -16.83 0.06 12.10
N THR A 238 -16.45 -0.25 10.86
CA THR A 238 -16.78 -1.53 10.21
C THR A 238 -15.66 -2.56 10.28
N GLN A 239 -14.50 -2.22 10.86
CA GLN A 239 -13.36 -3.15 10.91
C GLN A 239 -13.69 -4.40 11.75
N LEU A 240 -13.92 -5.52 11.07
CA LEU A 240 -14.15 -6.83 11.66
C LEU A 240 -13.21 -7.84 11.01
N PHE A 241 -12.60 -8.69 11.82
CA PHE A 241 -11.64 -9.66 11.33
C PHE A 241 -12.30 -11.03 11.14
N THR A 242 -12.01 -11.69 10.03
CA THR A 242 -12.45 -13.06 9.75
C THR A 242 -11.46 -14.04 10.41
N PRO A 243 -11.88 -14.82 11.43
CA PRO A 243 -11.00 -15.80 12.06
C PRO A 243 -10.33 -16.74 11.04
N ASN A 244 -9.07 -17.11 11.29
CA ASN A 244 -8.25 -17.88 10.34
C ASN A 244 -8.95 -19.16 9.83
N TRP A 245 -9.59 -19.93 10.72
CA TRP A 245 -10.31 -21.13 10.31
C TRP A 245 -11.47 -20.85 9.32
N ILE A 246 -12.15 -19.70 9.44
CA ILE A 246 -13.20 -19.29 8.50
C ILE A 246 -12.57 -18.92 7.16
N VAL A 247 -11.45 -18.20 7.18
CA VAL A 247 -10.70 -17.85 5.96
C VAL A 247 -10.30 -19.11 5.20
N LYS A 248 -9.63 -20.05 5.87
CA LYS A 248 -9.26 -21.36 5.32
C LYS A 248 -10.46 -22.10 4.76
N TYR A 249 -11.52 -22.20 5.55
CA TYR A 249 -12.76 -22.83 5.13
C TYR A 249 -13.32 -22.22 3.83
N LEU A 250 -13.43 -20.89 3.75
CA LEU A 250 -13.97 -20.21 2.57
C LEU A 250 -13.11 -20.45 1.33
N VAL A 251 -11.79 -20.31 1.43
CA VAL A 251 -10.87 -20.43 0.28
C VAL A 251 -10.77 -21.89 -0.18
N GLN A 252 -10.61 -22.84 0.74
CA GLN A 252 -10.46 -24.26 0.41
C GLN A 252 -11.74 -24.80 -0.25
N ASN A 253 -12.91 -24.34 0.18
CA ASN A 253 -14.20 -24.73 -0.40
C ASN A 253 -14.67 -23.85 -1.59
N SER A 254 -13.84 -22.89 -2.04
CA SER A 254 -14.08 -22.12 -3.27
C SER A 254 -13.00 -22.39 -4.32
N VAL A 255 -11.79 -21.86 -4.12
CA VAL A 255 -10.64 -22.06 -5.01
C VAL A 255 -10.23 -23.52 -5.05
N GLY A 256 -10.02 -24.13 -3.89
CA GLY A 256 -9.65 -25.55 -3.79
C GLY A 256 -10.72 -26.47 -4.36
N ARG A 257 -11.99 -26.14 -4.09
CA ARG A 257 -13.15 -26.86 -4.64
C ARG A 257 -13.22 -26.79 -6.17
N GLN A 258 -13.02 -25.62 -6.76
CA GLN A 258 -13.01 -25.46 -8.21
C GLN A 258 -11.94 -26.34 -8.86
N TRP A 259 -10.74 -26.40 -8.26
CA TRP A 259 -9.67 -27.27 -8.73
C TRP A 259 -10.05 -28.75 -8.62
N LEU A 260 -10.53 -29.18 -7.45
CA LEU A 260 -10.89 -30.58 -7.17
C LEU A 260 -12.12 -31.06 -7.96
N GLN A 261 -12.99 -30.16 -8.41
CA GLN A 261 -14.08 -30.51 -9.35
C GLN A 261 -13.53 -30.95 -10.70
N THR A 262 -12.44 -30.35 -11.16
CA THR A 262 -11.79 -30.68 -12.44
C THR A 262 -10.79 -31.83 -12.28
N TYR A 263 -10.05 -31.86 -11.16
CA TYR A 263 -9.03 -32.87 -10.86
C TYR A 263 -9.33 -33.54 -9.50
N PRO A 264 -10.29 -34.49 -9.42
CA PRO A 264 -10.73 -35.09 -8.15
C PRO A 264 -9.63 -35.82 -7.38
N ASP A 265 -8.64 -36.37 -8.09
CA ASP A 265 -7.52 -37.14 -7.53
C ASP A 265 -6.29 -36.26 -7.19
N SER A 266 -6.44 -34.93 -7.27
CA SER A 266 -5.37 -33.97 -6.96
C SER A 266 -4.85 -34.13 -5.53
N ALA A 267 -3.53 -34.07 -5.38
CA ALA A 267 -2.85 -34.27 -4.10
C ALA A 267 -2.99 -33.06 -3.16
N ILE A 268 -3.35 -31.88 -3.70
CA ILE A 268 -3.49 -30.66 -2.90
C ILE A 268 -4.56 -30.80 -1.81
N LYS A 269 -5.53 -31.70 -1.99
CA LYS A 269 -6.60 -32.00 -1.03
C LYS A 269 -6.05 -32.36 0.35
N ALA A 270 -4.92 -33.06 0.42
CA ALA A 270 -4.28 -33.43 1.69
C ALA A 270 -3.79 -32.22 2.50
N GLN A 271 -3.65 -31.06 1.85
CA GLN A 271 -3.21 -29.80 2.47
C GLN A 271 -4.39 -28.92 2.91
N MET A 272 -5.63 -29.32 2.61
CA MET A 272 -6.85 -28.53 2.85
C MET A 272 -7.62 -29.04 4.08
N GLU A 273 -7.14 -28.67 5.26
CA GLU A 273 -7.69 -29.05 6.57
C GLU A 273 -9.21 -28.86 6.72
N TYR A 274 -9.77 -27.83 6.09
CA TYR A 274 -11.17 -27.42 6.21
C TYR A 274 -12.00 -27.71 4.94
N TYR A 275 -11.47 -28.50 4.00
CA TYR A 275 -12.22 -28.91 2.81
C TYR A 275 -13.38 -29.85 3.16
N ILE A 276 -14.55 -29.60 2.56
CA ILE A 276 -15.73 -30.46 2.70
C ILE A 276 -15.90 -31.31 1.44
N GLU A 277 -15.94 -32.62 1.65
CA GLU A 277 -16.29 -33.58 0.59
C GLU A 277 -17.70 -33.33 0.05
N PRO A 278 -17.90 -33.36 -1.28
CA PRO A 278 -19.25 -33.40 -1.82
C PRO A 278 -20.03 -34.58 -1.23
N ALA A 279 -21.27 -34.35 -0.80
CA ALA A 279 -22.18 -35.45 -0.49
C ALA A 279 -22.50 -36.24 -1.78
N GLU A 280 -22.73 -37.54 -1.65
CA GLU A 280 -23.19 -38.38 -2.76
C GLU A 280 -24.44 -37.77 -3.41
N GLN A 281 -24.39 -37.61 -4.74
CA GLN A 281 -25.50 -37.10 -5.55
C GLN A 281 -26.04 -38.23 -6.43
N SER A 282 -27.27 -38.08 -6.91
CA SER A 282 -27.85 -39.01 -7.88
C SER A 282 -27.05 -39.02 -9.19
N ASP A 283 -27.15 -40.11 -9.95
CA ASP A 283 -26.46 -40.26 -11.24
C ASP A 283 -26.81 -39.14 -12.23
N GLU A 284 -28.06 -38.68 -12.22
CA GLU A 284 -28.52 -37.58 -13.07
C GLU A 284 -27.82 -36.26 -12.72
N VAL A 285 -27.69 -35.94 -11.44
CA VAL A 285 -26.98 -34.74 -10.97
C VAL A 285 -25.48 -34.85 -11.29
N ASN A 286 -24.88 -36.02 -11.10
CA ASN A 286 -23.47 -36.25 -11.47
C ASN A 286 -23.22 -36.08 -12.98
N GLN A 287 -24.17 -36.49 -13.84
CA GLN A 287 -24.07 -36.26 -15.28
C GLN A 287 -24.17 -34.77 -15.65
N GLN A 288 -25.07 -34.02 -15.00
CA GLN A 288 -25.18 -32.57 -15.18
C GLN A 288 -23.91 -31.85 -14.69
N LEU A 289 -23.36 -32.25 -13.55
CA LEU A 289 -22.12 -31.69 -13.03
C LEU A 289 -20.96 -31.94 -14.01
N LYS A 290 -20.86 -33.13 -14.59
CA LYS A 290 -19.85 -33.46 -15.60
C LYS A 290 -19.99 -32.62 -16.88
N SER A 291 -21.20 -32.28 -17.31
CA SER A 291 -21.40 -31.51 -18.55
C SER A 291 -21.08 -30.01 -18.41
N ILE A 292 -21.19 -29.46 -17.19
CA ILE A 292 -20.88 -28.04 -16.92
C ILE A 292 -19.45 -27.84 -16.39
N THR A 293 -18.79 -28.90 -15.91
CA THR A 293 -17.40 -28.84 -15.45
C THR A 293 -16.45 -28.91 -16.64
N SER A 294 -15.49 -28.00 -16.72
CA SER A 294 -14.48 -28.01 -17.78
C SER A 294 -13.59 -29.24 -17.68
N GLU A 295 -13.16 -29.81 -18.81
CA GLU A 295 -12.24 -30.97 -18.83
C GLU A 295 -10.84 -30.62 -18.33
N SER A 296 -10.46 -29.35 -18.41
CA SER A 296 -9.19 -28.82 -17.91
C SER A 296 -9.38 -27.37 -17.49
N ILE A 297 -8.65 -26.97 -16.46
CA ILE A 297 -8.52 -25.59 -16.02
C ILE A 297 -7.04 -25.27 -15.83
N GLU A 298 -6.59 -24.16 -16.44
CA GLU A 298 -5.23 -23.65 -16.24
C GLU A 298 -5.17 -22.74 -15.02
N PRO A 299 -4.16 -22.87 -14.15
CA PRO A 299 -4.07 -22.09 -12.92
C PRO A 299 -4.21 -20.57 -13.12
N GLU A 300 -3.65 -20.01 -14.19
CA GLU A 300 -3.67 -18.58 -14.52
C GLU A 300 -5.08 -18.02 -14.77
N THR A 301 -6.03 -18.89 -15.09
CA THR A 301 -7.42 -18.53 -15.39
C THR A 301 -8.29 -18.38 -14.15
N ILE A 302 -7.86 -18.92 -13.00
CA ILE A 302 -8.57 -18.82 -11.73
C ILE A 302 -8.45 -17.39 -11.20
N LYS A 303 -9.56 -16.65 -11.10
CA LYS A 303 -9.57 -15.27 -10.57
C LYS A 303 -10.21 -15.26 -9.19
N VAL A 304 -9.52 -14.69 -8.21
CA VAL A 304 -9.98 -14.52 -6.84
C VAL A 304 -10.09 -13.03 -6.56
N LEU A 305 -11.32 -12.56 -6.30
CA LEU A 305 -11.59 -11.19 -5.90
C LEU A 305 -12.06 -11.17 -4.44
N ASP A 306 -11.34 -10.42 -3.61
CA ASP A 306 -11.82 -9.99 -2.29
C ASP A 306 -12.17 -8.49 -2.35
N PRO A 307 -13.46 -8.12 -2.45
CA PRO A 307 -13.87 -6.74 -2.70
C PRO A 307 -13.86 -5.86 -1.44
N ALA A 308 -13.52 -6.41 -0.28
CA ALA A 308 -13.37 -5.69 0.99
C ALA A 308 -12.21 -6.33 1.79
N CYS A 309 -11.02 -6.34 1.17
CA CYS A 309 -9.95 -7.25 1.53
C CYS A 309 -9.28 -7.00 2.88
N GLY A 310 -9.51 -5.84 3.49
CA GLY A 310 -8.89 -5.48 4.76
C GLY A 310 -7.37 -5.61 4.68
N SER A 311 -6.78 -6.30 5.66
CA SER A 311 -5.36 -6.63 5.67
C SER A 311 -4.96 -7.83 4.81
N GLY A 312 -5.85 -8.34 3.95
CA GLY A 312 -5.54 -9.32 2.91
C GLY A 312 -5.59 -10.79 3.33
N HIS A 313 -6.19 -11.14 4.46
CA HIS A 313 -6.12 -12.52 4.99
C HIS A 313 -6.73 -13.57 4.05
N ILE A 314 -7.84 -13.25 3.37
CA ILE A 314 -8.42 -14.16 2.35
C ILE A 314 -7.48 -14.29 1.16
N LEU A 315 -6.86 -13.20 0.71
CA LEU A 315 -5.91 -13.20 -0.39
C LEU A 315 -4.63 -13.99 -0.06
N ILE A 316 -4.15 -13.94 1.19
CA ILE A 316 -3.00 -14.72 1.66
C ILE A 316 -3.32 -16.23 1.63
N GLU A 317 -4.49 -16.64 2.11
CA GLU A 317 -4.89 -18.05 2.04
C GLU A 317 -5.13 -18.50 0.59
N ALA A 318 -5.70 -17.63 -0.25
CA ALA A 318 -5.85 -17.89 -1.67
C ALA A 318 -4.49 -18.06 -2.37
N TYR A 319 -3.49 -17.24 -2.00
CA TYR A 319 -2.11 -17.39 -2.46
C TYR A 319 -1.56 -18.79 -2.15
N ASN A 320 -1.74 -19.28 -0.91
CA ASN A 320 -1.26 -20.60 -0.51
C ASN A 320 -1.91 -21.74 -1.31
N VAL A 321 -3.23 -21.71 -1.48
CA VAL A 321 -3.96 -22.72 -2.26
C VAL A 321 -3.54 -22.67 -3.73
N LEU A 322 -3.43 -21.48 -4.32
CA LEU A 322 -2.98 -21.32 -5.70
C LEU A 322 -1.55 -21.80 -5.88
N LYS A 323 -0.65 -21.50 -4.94
CA LYS A 323 0.74 -21.99 -4.98
C LYS A 323 0.77 -23.52 -5.08
N ALA A 324 0.02 -24.22 -4.23
CA ALA A 324 -0.07 -25.67 -4.29
C ALA A 324 -0.60 -26.18 -5.66
N ILE A 325 -1.58 -25.49 -6.23
CA ILE A 325 -2.11 -25.77 -7.58
C ILE A 325 -1.03 -25.60 -8.66
N TYR A 326 -0.31 -24.49 -8.67
CA TYR A 326 0.76 -24.23 -9.64
C TYR A 326 1.92 -25.24 -9.48
N GLU A 327 2.29 -25.60 -8.25
CA GLU A 327 3.32 -26.61 -7.98
C GLU A 327 2.90 -27.99 -8.49
N GLU A 328 1.65 -28.41 -8.28
CA GLU A 328 1.12 -29.67 -8.80
C GLU A 328 1.15 -29.72 -10.34
N ARG A 329 0.93 -28.58 -10.99
CA ARG A 329 1.03 -28.44 -12.46
C ARG A 329 2.46 -28.36 -12.98
N GLY A 330 3.46 -28.40 -12.11
CA GLY A 330 4.88 -28.44 -12.48
C GLY A 330 5.48 -27.09 -12.86
N PHE A 331 4.84 -25.98 -12.45
CA PHE A 331 5.43 -24.65 -12.64
C PHE A 331 6.68 -24.49 -11.76
N ARG A 332 7.61 -23.66 -12.23
CA ARG A 332 8.85 -23.39 -11.49
C ARG A 332 8.54 -22.56 -10.25
N SER A 333 8.88 -23.04 -9.06
CA SER A 333 8.57 -22.38 -7.78
C SER A 333 8.92 -20.88 -7.74
N ARG A 334 10.01 -20.47 -8.40
CA ARG A 334 10.43 -19.06 -8.47
C ARG A 334 9.58 -18.15 -9.37
N ASP A 335 8.76 -18.72 -10.25
CA ASP A 335 7.92 -17.98 -11.20
C ASP A 335 6.47 -17.89 -10.70
N ILE A 336 6.04 -18.87 -9.89
CA ILE A 336 4.71 -18.97 -9.27
C ILE A 336 4.27 -17.68 -8.55
N PRO A 337 5.09 -17.05 -7.68
CA PRO A 337 4.63 -15.89 -6.92
C PRO A 337 4.18 -14.74 -7.82
N LYS A 338 4.97 -14.42 -8.84
CA LYS A 338 4.62 -13.37 -9.82
C LYS A 338 3.33 -13.72 -10.56
N MET A 339 3.19 -14.98 -10.99
CA MET A 339 1.99 -15.43 -11.71
C MET A 339 0.73 -15.32 -10.86
N ILE A 340 0.81 -15.72 -9.58
CA ILE A 340 -0.32 -15.59 -8.64
C ILE A 340 -0.71 -14.13 -8.44
N LEU A 341 0.28 -13.26 -8.17
CA LEU A 341 0.03 -11.85 -7.90
C LEU A 341 -0.55 -11.10 -9.13
N GLU A 342 -0.09 -11.41 -10.34
CA GLU A 342 -0.52 -10.70 -11.55
C GLU A 342 -1.81 -11.26 -12.16
N ASN A 343 -1.98 -12.58 -12.11
CA ASN A 343 -3.07 -13.27 -12.81
C ASN A 343 -4.22 -13.63 -11.88
N ASN A 344 -3.99 -13.99 -10.63
CA ASN A 344 -5.01 -14.66 -9.82
C ASN A 344 -5.66 -13.75 -8.79
N LEU A 345 -4.88 -12.96 -8.06
CA LEU A 345 -5.37 -12.24 -6.88
C LEU A 345 -5.76 -10.80 -7.19
N TYR A 346 -6.97 -10.43 -6.75
CA TYR A 346 -7.56 -9.10 -6.88
C TYR A 346 -8.16 -8.70 -5.53
N GLY A 347 -7.86 -7.48 -5.08
CA GLY A 347 -8.34 -6.95 -3.80
C GLY A 347 -8.86 -5.53 -3.95
N LEU A 348 -9.98 -5.23 -3.29
CA LEU A 348 -10.48 -3.87 -3.13
C LEU A 348 -10.69 -3.56 -1.65
N ASP A 349 -10.44 -2.32 -1.25
CA ASP A 349 -10.86 -1.83 0.07
C ASP A 349 -11.20 -0.33 0.00
N ILE A 350 -12.04 0.14 0.92
CA ILE A 350 -12.31 1.59 1.06
C ILE A 350 -11.18 2.28 1.81
N ASP A 351 -10.50 1.59 2.71
CA ASP A 351 -9.39 2.12 3.50
C ASP A 351 -8.08 1.95 2.73
N ASP A 352 -7.45 3.07 2.36
CA ASP A 352 -6.14 3.09 1.70
C ASP A 352 -5.11 2.28 2.48
N ARG A 353 -5.19 2.38 3.81
CA ARG A 353 -4.28 1.74 4.74
C ARG A 353 -4.43 0.23 4.73
N ALA A 354 -5.66 -0.26 4.64
CA ALA A 354 -5.93 -1.69 4.58
C ALA A 354 -5.39 -2.28 3.28
N ALA A 355 -5.70 -1.65 2.14
CA ALA A 355 -5.20 -2.05 0.84
C ALA A 355 -3.66 -2.07 0.78
N GLN A 356 -2.99 -1.07 1.36
CA GLN A 356 -1.53 -1.04 1.49
C GLN A 356 -0.99 -2.24 2.27
N LEU A 357 -1.60 -2.59 3.39
CA LEU A 357 -1.17 -3.72 4.21
C LEU A 357 -1.42 -5.06 3.55
N SER A 358 -2.55 -5.21 2.84
CA SER A 358 -2.84 -6.36 2.01
C SER A 358 -1.79 -6.54 0.90
N GLY A 359 -1.47 -5.45 0.18
CA GLY A 359 -0.40 -5.46 -0.82
C GLY A 359 0.97 -5.81 -0.24
N PHE A 360 1.32 -5.25 0.92
CA PHE A 360 2.56 -5.58 1.63
C PHE A 360 2.62 -7.06 2.01
N ALA A 361 1.54 -7.59 2.60
CA ALA A 361 1.50 -8.97 3.05
C ALA A 361 1.68 -9.95 1.89
N LEU A 362 1.01 -9.69 0.76
CA LEU A 362 1.18 -10.47 -0.47
C LEU A 362 2.61 -10.40 -1.03
N MET A 363 3.23 -9.22 -0.99
CA MET A 363 4.63 -9.07 -1.41
C MET A 363 5.60 -9.81 -0.50
N MET A 364 5.33 -9.89 0.81
CA MET A 364 6.15 -10.67 1.75
C MET A 364 5.99 -12.18 1.53
N MET A 365 4.76 -12.66 1.30
CA MET A 365 4.50 -14.05 0.91
C MET A 365 5.27 -14.42 -0.37
N ALA A 366 5.20 -13.54 -1.38
CA ALA A 366 5.91 -13.75 -2.63
C ALA A 366 7.43 -13.63 -2.48
N ARG A 367 7.93 -12.84 -1.52
CA ARG A 367 9.36 -12.68 -1.24
C ARG A 367 9.96 -13.91 -0.56
N ASP A 368 9.20 -14.57 0.31
CA ASP A 368 9.58 -15.83 0.93
C ASP A 368 9.81 -16.92 -0.13
N ASP A 369 8.94 -16.97 -1.14
CA ASP A 369 9.02 -17.92 -2.24
C ASP A 369 10.02 -17.55 -3.35
N ASP A 370 10.20 -16.25 -3.61
CA ASP A 370 11.14 -15.74 -4.61
C ASP A 370 11.98 -14.57 -4.05
N LYS A 371 13.24 -14.88 -3.72
CA LYS A 371 14.25 -13.90 -3.28
C LYS A 371 14.58 -12.81 -4.29
N ARG A 372 14.00 -12.80 -5.49
CA ARG A 372 14.17 -11.74 -6.50
C ARG A 372 12.88 -10.99 -6.80
N ILE A 373 11.79 -11.25 -6.07
CA ILE A 373 10.46 -10.72 -6.43
C ILE A 373 10.43 -9.18 -6.58
N PHE A 374 11.17 -8.47 -5.71
CA PHE A 374 11.26 -7.01 -5.73
C PHE A 374 11.90 -6.44 -7.01
N THR A 375 12.69 -7.23 -7.75
CA THR A 375 13.29 -6.81 -9.01
C THR A 375 12.52 -7.32 -10.24
N ARG A 376 11.35 -7.96 -10.06
CA ARG A 376 10.58 -8.57 -11.15
C ARG A 376 9.48 -7.67 -11.74
N ASN A 377 9.40 -6.41 -11.27
CA ASN A 377 8.36 -5.45 -11.66
C ASN A 377 6.96 -6.08 -11.58
N VAL A 378 6.64 -6.63 -10.41
CA VAL A 378 5.36 -7.30 -10.18
C VAL A 378 4.23 -6.28 -10.12
N ARG A 379 3.14 -6.56 -10.83
CA ARG A 379 1.92 -5.77 -10.69
C ARG A 379 0.94 -6.43 -9.72
N LEU A 380 0.68 -5.77 -8.60
CA LEU A 380 -0.42 -6.15 -7.71
C LEU A 380 -1.76 -5.65 -8.26
N ASN A 381 -2.82 -6.42 -8.07
CA ASN A 381 -4.20 -5.99 -8.34
C ASN A 381 -4.98 -5.74 -7.03
N VAL A 382 -4.30 -5.23 -6.00
CA VAL A 382 -4.91 -4.76 -4.74
C VAL A 382 -4.99 -3.24 -4.78
N LEU A 383 -6.20 -2.70 -4.76
CA LEU A 383 -6.45 -1.27 -4.93
C LEU A 383 -7.34 -0.75 -3.81
N SER A 384 -7.14 0.50 -3.42
CA SER A 384 -8.12 1.22 -2.61
C SER A 384 -9.06 2.03 -3.49
N LEU A 385 -10.34 2.00 -3.14
CA LEU A 385 -11.37 2.76 -3.86
C LEU A 385 -11.18 4.25 -3.57
N GLN A 386 -11.13 5.07 -4.62
CA GLN A 386 -10.91 6.52 -4.54
C GLN A 386 -12.17 7.29 -4.91
N GLU A 387 -12.43 8.38 -4.19
CA GLU A 387 -13.50 9.30 -4.57
C GLU A 387 -13.09 10.14 -5.78
N SER A 388 -14.02 10.35 -6.71
CA SER A 388 -13.74 11.10 -7.94
C SER A 388 -13.94 12.62 -7.83
N ASN A 389 -14.43 13.13 -6.68
CA ASN A 389 -14.84 14.54 -6.53
C ASN A 389 -13.74 15.57 -6.82
N HIS A 390 -12.47 15.17 -6.70
CA HIS A 390 -11.31 16.03 -6.90
C HIS A 390 -10.73 15.93 -8.32
N ILE A 391 -11.28 15.06 -9.18
CA ILE A 391 -10.79 14.84 -10.54
C ILE A 391 -11.44 15.85 -11.49
N ASP A 392 -10.64 16.76 -12.04
CA ASP A 392 -11.05 17.59 -13.16
C ASP A 392 -10.92 16.81 -14.48
N LEU A 393 -12.04 16.21 -14.92
CA LEU A 393 -12.05 15.33 -16.09
C LEU A 393 -11.53 16.00 -17.38
N PRO A 394 -11.85 17.27 -17.71
CA PRO A 394 -11.25 17.94 -18.88
C PRO A 394 -9.73 18.01 -18.83
N THR A 395 -9.14 18.40 -17.68
CA THR A 395 -7.68 18.43 -17.51
C THR A 395 -7.10 17.03 -17.59
N LEU A 396 -7.71 16.04 -16.92
CA LEU A 396 -7.28 14.65 -16.99
C LEU A 396 -7.31 14.13 -18.43
N TRP A 397 -8.40 14.33 -19.16
CA TRP A 397 -8.56 13.90 -20.54
C TRP A 397 -7.46 14.45 -21.47
N LYS A 398 -7.13 15.74 -21.33
CA LYS A 398 -6.02 16.36 -22.06
C LYS A 398 -4.68 15.71 -21.71
N ALA A 399 -4.45 15.41 -20.44
CA ALA A 399 -3.22 14.80 -19.96
C ALA A 399 -3.05 13.34 -20.44
N LEU A 400 -4.13 12.56 -20.49
CA LEU A 400 -4.11 11.17 -20.98
C LEU A 400 -3.85 11.08 -22.49
N ASN A 401 -4.14 12.16 -23.24
CA ASN A 401 -3.88 12.27 -24.68
C ASN A 401 -4.38 11.05 -25.51
N LEU A 402 -5.53 10.51 -25.12
CA LEU A 402 -6.08 9.29 -25.72
C LEU A 402 -6.56 9.50 -27.17
N SER A 403 -6.71 10.74 -27.62
CA SER A 403 -7.07 11.10 -29.00
C SER A 403 -5.89 11.10 -29.98
N GLY A 404 -4.64 10.97 -29.51
CA GLY A 404 -3.46 10.88 -30.38
C GLY A 404 -3.08 12.19 -31.09
N SER A 405 -3.64 13.34 -30.68
CA SER A 405 -3.44 14.63 -31.36
C SER A 405 -2.00 15.17 -31.33
N TRP A 406 -1.12 14.58 -30.52
CA TRP A 406 0.29 14.98 -30.44
C TRP A 406 1.21 14.25 -31.42
N GLN A 407 0.73 13.20 -32.12
CA GLN A 407 1.55 12.48 -33.11
C GLN A 407 1.47 13.07 -34.54
N SER A 408 0.52 13.96 -34.82
CA SER A 408 0.53 14.74 -36.05
C SER A 408 1.49 15.92 -35.88
N GLY A 409 2.69 15.82 -36.44
CA GLY A 409 3.77 16.81 -36.36
C GLY A 409 3.49 18.16 -37.04
N THR A 410 2.41 18.84 -36.68
CA THR A 410 2.21 20.26 -36.95
C THR A 410 2.68 21.04 -35.74
N SER A 411 3.76 21.80 -35.92
CA SER A 411 4.17 22.87 -35.02
C SER A 411 3.05 23.92 -34.95
N GLN A 412 2.05 23.69 -34.11
CA GLN A 412 1.12 24.74 -33.69
C GLN A 412 1.75 25.46 -32.50
N GLY A 413 1.78 26.79 -32.61
CA GLY A 413 2.51 27.64 -31.67
C GLY A 413 2.00 27.50 -30.24
N LEU A 414 2.92 27.72 -29.30
CA LEU A 414 2.77 27.75 -27.83
C LEU A 414 1.62 28.62 -27.26
N PHE A 415 0.76 29.19 -28.11
CA PHE A 415 -0.33 30.10 -27.77
C PHE A 415 -1.66 29.76 -28.48
N ALA A 416 -1.81 28.58 -29.09
CA ALA A 416 -3.04 28.18 -29.80
C ALA A 416 -3.96 27.22 -29.01
N ASP A 417 -3.58 26.78 -27.81
CA ASP A 417 -4.20 25.64 -27.12
C ASP A 417 -5.38 25.97 -26.18
N GLU A 418 -5.83 27.22 -26.09
CA GLU A 418 -6.87 27.58 -25.10
C GLU A 418 -8.31 27.28 -25.53
N GLU A 419 -8.57 26.90 -26.79
CA GLU A 419 -9.93 26.60 -27.28
C GLU A 419 -9.99 25.30 -28.12
N GLN A 420 -9.41 24.19 -27.63
CA GLN A 420 -9.99 22.89 -28.01
C GLN A 420 -11.40 22.82 -27.42
N ASP A 421 -12.37 23.09 -28.28
CA ASP A 421 -13.79 23.21 -27.96
C ASP A 421 -14.29 22.01 -27.13
N LEU A 422 -14.80 22.26 -25.92
CA LEU A 422 -15.40 21.26 -25.02
C LEU A 422 -16.52 20.46 -25.71
N SER A 423 -17.07 20.98 -26.81
CA SER A 423 -18.00 20.27 -27.69
C SER A 423 -17.39 18.98 -28.27
N SER A 424 -16.11 19.01 -28.63
CA SER A 424 -15.38 17.87 -29.23
C SER A 424 -15.17 16.73 -28.24
N PHE A 425 -14.91 17.02 -26.96
CA PHE A 425 -14.75 16.01 -25.92
C PHE A 425 -16.05 15.26 -25.65
N ASN A 426 -17.18 15.98 -25.66
CA ASN A 426 -18.46 15.35 -25.39
C ASN A 426 -18.92 14.40 -26.51
N ALA A 427 -18.32 14.47 -27.70
CA ALA A 427 -18.59 13.53 -28.79
C ALA A 427 -17.76 12.23 -28.70
N ASP A 428 -16.71 12.16 -27.89
CA ASP A 428 -15.88 10.96 -27.74
C ASP A 428 -16.54 9.97 -26.75
N ASN A 429 -16.76 8.73 -27.22
CA ASN A 429 -17.38 7.67 -26.43
C ASN A 429 -16.58 7.31 -25.16
N ARG A 430 -15.26 7.41 -25.21
CA ARG A 430 -14.38 7.14 -24.06
C ARG A 430 -14.45 8.26 -23.03
N TYR A 431 -14.56 9.50 -23.47
CA TYR A 431 -14.80 10.63 -22.57
C TYR A 431 -16.14 10.48 -21.85
N GLN A 432 -17.20 10.09 -22.58
CA GLN A 432 -18.51 9.81 -21.96
C GLN A 432 -18.47 8.61 -21.02
N LEU A 433 -17.71 7.56 -21.34
CA LEU A 433 -17.46 6.43 -20.45
C LEU A 433 -16.78 6.88 -19.16
N LEU A 434 -15.65 7.59 -19.25
CA LEU A 434 -14.95 8.12 -18.07
C LEU A 434 -15.86 9.03 -17.24
N LYS A 435 -16.62 9.91 -17.88
CA LYS A 435 -17.58 10.80 -17.20
C LYS A 435 -18.62 10.02 -16.40
N ARG A 436 -19.28 9.02 -17.00
CA ARG A 436 -20.29 8.21 -16.30
C ARG A 436 -19.67 7.31 -15.23
N THR A 437 -18.47 6.78 -15.46
CA THR A 437 -17.75 5.96 -14.47
C THR A 437 -17.35 6.81 -13.28
N LEU A 438 -16.71 7.96 -13.49
CA LEU A 438 -16.31 8.87 -12.41
C LEU A 438 -17.51 9.33 -11.58
N ALA A 439 -18.67 9.60 -12.20
CA ALA A 439 -19.87 9.99 -11.46
C ALA A 439 -20.31 8.93 -10.41
N ARG A 440 -20.08 7.65 -10.68
CA ARG A 440 -20.39 6.53 -9.76
C ARG A 440 -19.44 6.46 -8.56
N PHE A 441 -18.22 6.98 -8.72
CA PHE A 441 -17.18 6.95 -7.70
C PHE A 441 -17.16 8.21 -6.82
N THR A 442 -18.13 9.12 -6.93
CA THR A 442 -18.19 10.33 -6.08
C THR A 442 -18.29 10.01 -4.58
N GLN A 443 -18.85 8.87 -4.21
CA GLN A 443 -18.97 8.42 -2.82
C GLN A 443 -18.26 7.07 -2.60
N ALA A 444 -17.17 6.82 -3.31
CA ALA A 444 -16.51 5.52 -3.31
C ALA A 444 -16.01 5.07 -1.93
N LYS A 445 -15.54 6.02 -1.10
CA LYS A 445 -15.13 5.74 0.29
C LYS A 445 -16.30 5.41 1.21
N THR A 446 -17.53 5.66 0.77
CA THR A 446 -18.77 5.34 1.51
C THR A 446 -19.37 4.02 1.06
N PHE A 447 -19.56 3.83 -0.25
CA PHE A 447 -20.24 2.64 -0.78
C PHE A 447 -19.29 1.45 -0.99
N GLY A 448 -18.01 1.70 -1.24
CA GLY A 448 -17.04 0.64 -1.43
C GLY A 448 -17.43 -0.34 -2.55
N SER A 449 -17.46 -1.62 -2.22
CA SER A 449 -17.86 -2.71 -3.13
C SER A 449 -19.33 -2.67 -3.57
N LEU A 450 -20.16 -1.79 -2.99
CA LEU A 450 -21.56 -1.61 -3.38
C LEU A 450 -21.72 -0.72 -4.62
N ILE A 451 -20.64 -0.11 -5.11
CA ILE A 451 -20.66 0.65 -6.35
C ILE A 451 -20.90 -0.31 -7.51
N ASP A 452 -22.03 -0.15 -8.17
CA ASP A 452 -22.38 -0.90 -9.37
C ASP A 452 -21.74 -0.26 -10.61
N VAL A 453 -20.99 -1.06 -11.39
CA VAL A 453 -20.43 -0.67 -12.69
C VAL A 453 -21.08 -1.58 -13.74
N PRO A 454 -21.76 -1.03 -14.77
CA PRO A 454 -22.46 -1.84 -15.77
C PRO A 454 -21.52 -2.83 -16.47
N SER A 455 -21.96 -4.08 -16.63
CA SER A 455 -21.18 -5.10 -17.35
C SER A 455 -20.85 -4.71 -18.78
N ASP A 456 -21.74 -3.95 -19.43
CA ASP A 456 -21.59 -3.49 -20.82
C ASP A 456 -20.41 -2.51 -20.98
N ASP A 457 -19.96 -1.88 -19.88
CA ASP A 457 -18.81 -0.99 -19.88
C ASP A 457 -17.47 -1.76 -19.75
N HIS A 458 -17.49 -3.05 -19.42
CA HIS A 458 -16.29 -3.84 -19.09
C HIS A 458 -15.24 -3.81 -20.20
N ASP A 459 -15.62 -4.13 -21.44
CA ASP A 459 -14.64 -4.26 -22.53
C ASP A 459 -14.01 -2.91 -22.89
N LEU A 460 -14.80 -1.84 -22.88
CA LEU A 460 -14.30 -0.48 -23.11
C LEU A 460 -13.40 0.01 -21.97
N LEU A 461 -13.76 -0.28 -20.71
CA LEU A 461 -12.92 0.05 -19.55
C LEU A 461 -11.62 -0.75 -19.57
N LYS A 462 -11.67 -2.01 -19.98
CA LYS A 462 -10.50 -2.88 -20.13
C LYS A 462 -9.56 -2.38 -21.24
N GLU A 463 -10.11 -1.92 -22.35
CA GLU A 463 -9.35 -1.30 -23.44
C GLU A 463 -8.71 0.03 -23.01
N LEU A 464 -9.43 0.87 -22.27
CA LEU A 464 -8.86 2.09 -21.70
C LEU A 464 -7.70 1.75 -20.76
N LEU A 465 -7.91 0.80 -19.85
CA LEU A 465 -6.89 0.37 -18.91
C LEU A 465 -5.66 -0.21 -19.59
N SER A 466 -5.80 -0.96 -20.70
CA SER A 466 -4.66 -1.48 -21.46
C SER A 466 -3.92 -0.39 -22.22
N THR A 467 -4.63 0.62 -22.73
CA THR A 467 -4.06 1.78 -23.43
C THR A 467 -3.20 2.64 -22.50
N GLU A 468 -3.68 2.88 -21.28
CA GLU A 468 -2.92 3.59 -20.22
C GLU A 468 -1.67 2.83 -19.78
N ARG A 469 -1.73 1.49 -19.79
CA ARG A 469 -0.62 0.62 -19.34
C ARG A 469 0.51 0.49 -20.37
N SER A 470 0.43 1.15 -21.52
CA SER A 470 1.50 1.15 -22.52
C SER A 470 2.63 2.10 -22.08
N PRO A 471 3.91 1.65 -22.08
CA PRO A 471 5.06 2.43 -21.58
C PRO A 471 5.34 3.75 -22.34
N HIS A 472 4.57 4.07 -23.37
CA HIS A 472 4.72 5.27 -24.19
C HIS A 472 3.83 6.45 -23.78
N ASN A 473 2.88 6.29 -22.84
CA ASN A 473 1.88 7.31 -22.52
C ASN A 473 2.03 8.01 -21.16
N PHE A 474 2.97 7.59 -20.30
CA PHE A 474 3.24 8.33 -19.07
C PHE A 474 4.36 9.35 -19.27
N PRO A 475 4.11 10.67 -19.05
CA PRO A 475 5.19 11.52 -18.58
C PRO A 475 5.61 10.96 -17.22
N LYS A 476 6.91 10.68 -17.04
CA LYS A 476 7.49 10.48 -15.72
C LYS A 476 7.23 11.77 -14.94
N ALA A 477 6.26 11.73 -14.04
CA ALA A 477 5.91 12.83 -13.13
C ALA A 477 6.37 12.45 -11.73
#